data_AF-A0A9P0GNJ6-F1
#
_entry.id   AF-A0A9P0GNJ6-F1
#
_cell.length_a   1.000
_cell.length_b   1.000
_cell.length_c   1.000
_cell.angle_alpha   90.00
_cell.angle_beta   90.00
_cell.angle_gamma   90.00
#
_symmetry.space_group_name_H-M   'P 1'
#
loop_
_entity.id
_entity.type
_entity.pdbx_description
1 polymer ?
#
loop_
_entity_poly.entity_id
_entity_poly.type
_entity_poly.pdbx_seq_one_letter_code
_entity_poly.pdbx_strand_id
1 'polypeptide(L)'
;MCAVVKPNPYNMNHNTDTIVLSYNESLLRQSDVDILKGPFWLNDTIISFFFEYLETYVFKNNTALSFVSPEVTQCIKISQQQELCVFLEPLLSNAKKDFIFFALNDHEKIDMSGGSHWSLLVFSRPEKRIFHYDSSSGINELQAFKFGQKILKYFALPVQEKIDNVLCLQQNNGYDCGMHVLCNAENLASFAVCNGKIKGWDCPKLNNETISAKRLEILDIIEKLRVKEPVDHFKQRE
;
A
#
# COMPACT_ATOMS: atom_id res chain seq x y z
N MET A 1 35.36 2.46 1.92
CA MET A 1 35.36 3.24 0.66
C MET A 1 33.98 3.82 0.48
N CYS A 2 33.83 5.12 0.73
CA CYS A 2 32.54 5.82 0.62
C CYS A 2 32.14 5.95 -0.86
N ALA A 3 30.98 5.40 -1.22
CA ALA A 3 30.37 5.67 -2.52
C ALA A 3 29.74 7.07 -2.48
N VAL A 4 30.38 8.01 -3.18
CA VAL A 4 29.83 9.33 -3.46
C VAL A 4 28.63 9.13 -4.39
N VAL A 5 27.42 9.45 -3.90
CA VAL A 5 26.22 9.53 -4.71
C VAL A 5 26.44 10.61 -5.76
N LYS A 6 26.55 10.23 -7.03
CA LYS A 6 26.56 11.19 -8.14
C LYS A 6 25.13 11.74 -8.30
N PRO A 7 24.94 13.06 -8.47
CA PRO A 7 23.63 13.62 -8.77
C PRO A 7 23.12 13.09 -10.11
N ASN A 8 21.84 12.74 -10.15
CA ASN A 8 21.12 12.28 -11.34
C ASN A 8 21.09 13.43 -12.38
N PRO A 9 21.54 13.22 -13.64
CA PRO A 9 21.67 14.28 -14.63
C PRO A 9 20.34 14.75 -15.25
N TYR A 10 19.20 14.18 -14.86
CA TYR A 10 17.89 14.64 -15.33
C TYR A 10 17.30 15.68 -14.38
N ASN A 11 17.77 16.91 -14.57
CA ASN A 11 17.04 18.10 -14.17
C ASN A 11 15.80 18.21 -15.08
N MET A 12 14.72 17.48 -14.76
CA MET A 12 13.47 17.58 -15.49
C MET A 12 12.81 18.93 -15.18
N ASN A 13 12.56 19.71 -16.23
CA ASN A 13 11.74 20.91 -16.16
C ASN A 13 10.43 20.60 -15.45
N HIS A 14 10.17 21.24 -14.30
CA HIS A 14 8.95 21.06 -13.50
C HIS A 14 7.64 21.52 -14.18
N ASN A 15 7.65 21.78 -15.49
CA ASN A 15 6.50 22.28 -16.26
C ASN A 15 5.99 21.29 -17.33
N THR A 16 6.42 20.03 -17.32
CA THR A 16 6.11 19.04 -18.38
C THR A 16 5.61 17.67 -17.89
N ASP A 17 5.39 17.46 -16.60
CA ASP A 17 4.92 16.15 -16.09
C ASP A 17 3.40 16.00 -16.24
N THR A 18 2.99 15.39 -17.36
CA THR A 18 1.60 15.29 -17.79
C THR A 18 0.81 14.28 -16.97
N ILE A 19 -0.47 14.56 -16.77
CA ILE A 19 -1.41 13.60 -16.18
C ILE A 19 -1.62 12.45 -17.16
N VAL A 20 -1.46 11.22 -16.69
CA VAL A 20 -1.73 9.98 -17.43
C VAL A 20 -3.11 9.42 -17.10
N LEU A 21 -3.48 9.46 -15.82
CA LEU A 21 -4.75 8.93 -15.32
C LEU A 21 -5.25 9.78 -14.14
N SER A 22 -6.54 10.13 -14.15
CA SER A 22 -7.29 10.51 -12.96
C SER A 22 -8.23 9.36 -12.69
N TYR A 23 -8.20 8.75 -11.51
CA TYR A 23 -9.05 7.61 -11.16
C TYR A 23 -9.52 7.78 -9.72
N ASN A 24 -10.79 8.11 -9.53
CA ASN A 24 -11.35 8.47 -8.23
C ASN A 24 -10.46 9.52 -7.50
N GLU A 25 -9.83 9.17 -6.38
CA GLU A 25 -8.97 10.08 -5.61
C GLU A 25 -7.48 10.04 -6.05
N SER A 26 -7.10 9.08 -6.90
CA SER A 26 -5.73 8.94 -7.39
C SER A 26 -5.47 9.71 -8.70
N LEU A 27 -4.40 10.50 -8.71
CA LEU A 27 -3.92 11.20 -9.91
C LEU A 27 -2.51 10.72 -10.27
N LEU A 28 -2.38 9.98 -11.37
CA LEU A 28 -1.10 9.49 -11.88
C LEU A 28 -0.54 10.44 -12.92
N ARG A 29 0.71 10.84 -12.74
CA ARG A 29 1.50 11.57 -13.74
C ARG A 29 2.43 10.64 -14.51
N GLN A 30 3.03 11.14 -15.58
CA GLN A 30 3.94 10.37 -16.41
C GLN A 30 5.14 9.87 -15.58
N SER A 31 5.66 10.71 -14.68
CA SER A 31 6.73 10.35 -13.77
C SER A 31 6.38 9.16 -12.85
N ASP A 32 5.15 9.11 -12.33
CA ASP A 32 4.66 7.98 -11.51
C ASP A 32 4.61 6.69 -12.34
N VAL A 33 4.08 6.76 -13.57
CA VAL A 33 3.95 5.59 -14.44
C VAL A 33 5.32 5.07 -14.92
N ASP A 34 6.29 5.97 -15.10
CA ASP A 34 7.62 5.59 -15.58
C ASP A 34 8.40 4.73 -14.57
N ILE A 35 8.13 4.84 -13.26
CA ILE A 35 8.77 3.98 -12.25
C ILE A 35 8.37 2.50 -12.41
N LEU A 36 7.23 2.21 -13.07
CA LEU A 36 6.79 0.84 -13.36
C LEU A 36 7.56 0.19 -14.52
N LYS A 37 8.22 0.98 -15.37
CA LYS A 37 8.90 0.50 -16.59
C LYS A 37 10.33 -0.01 -16.35
N GLY A 38 10.75 -0.12 -15.09
CA GLY A 38 12.10 -0.53 -14.75
C GLY A 38 12.29 -0.91 -13.27
N PRO A 39 13.54 -1.12 -12.84
CA PRO A 39 13.88 -1.55 -11.49
C PRO A 39 13.86 -0.37 -10.49
N PHE A 40 12.73 0.32 -10.39
CA PHE A 40 12.57 1.49 -9.55
C PHE A 40 11.64 1.19 -8.37
N TRP A 41 11.90 1.89 -7.25
CA TRP A 41 11.02 1.82 -6.08
C TRP A 41 9.64 2.38 -6.43
N LEU A 42 8.61 1.77 -5.87
CA LEU A 42 7.29 2.37 -5.89
C LEU A 42 7.26 3.58 -4.95
N ASN A 43 6.56 4.61 -5.40
CA ASN A 43 6.16 5.74 -4.57
C ASN A 43 4.76 5.52 -4.00
N ASP A 44 4.36 6.46 -3.15
CA ASP A 44 3.06 6.44 -2.48
C ASP A 44 1.91 6.42 -3.50
N THR A 45 2.01 7.26 -4.54
CA THR A 45 0.99 7.42 -5.58
C THR A 45 0.58 6.11 -6.25
N ILE A 46 1.55 5.28 -6.67
CA ILE A 46 1.25 3.99 -7.30
C ILE A 46 0.62 3.00 -6.32
N ILE A 47 1.05 3.00 -5.06
CA ILE A 47 0.47 2.13 -4.03
C ILE A 47 -0.95 2.56 -3.70
N SER A 48 -1.19 3.87 -3.52
CA SER A 48 -2.51 4.49 -3.32
C SER A 48 -3.47 4.12 -4.45
N PHE A 49 -3.04 4.31 -5.69
CA PHE A 49 -3.82 3.95 -6.87
C PHE A 49 -4.20 2.47 -6.89
N PHE A 50 -3.24 1.57 -6.65
CA PHE A 50 -3.54 0.15 -6.70
C PHE A 50 -4.47 -0.28 -5.55
N PHE A 51 -4.28 0.26 -4.35
CA PHE A 51 -5.18 0.01 -3.21
C PHE A 51 -6.60 0.51 -3.50
N GLU A 52 -6.72 1.69 -4.08
CA GLU A 52 -8.02 2.24 -4.50
C GLU A 52 -8.66 1.38 -5.60
N TYR A 53 -7.88 0.90 -6.58
CA TYR A 53 -8.35 -0.05 -7.60
C TYR A 53 -8.83 -1.38 -6.98
N LEU A 54 -8.13 -1.91 -5.97
CA LEU A 54 -8.58 -3.09 -5.25
C LEU A 54 -9.93 -2.84 -4.56
N GLU A 55 -10.10 -1.72 -3.86
CA GLU A 55 -11.32 -1.41 -3.12
C GLU A 55 -12.52 -1.11 -4.04
N THR A 56 -12.31 -0.33 -5.10
CA THR A 56 -13.39 0.21 -5.94
C THR A 56 -13.72 -0.63 -7.17
N TYR A 57 -12.81 -1.50 -7.61
CA TYR A 57 -13.02 -2.34 -8.80
C TYR A 57 -12.99 -3.83 -8.46
N VAL A 58 -11.88 -4.34 -7.91
CA VAL A 58 -11.68 -5.79 -7.68
C VAL A 58 -12.62 -6.31 -6.59
N PHE A 59 -12.70 -5.60 -5.46
CA PHE A 59 -13.47 -6.00 -4.28
C PHE A 59 -14.65 -5.07 -4.00
N LYS A 60 -15.16 -4.36 -5.01
CA LYS A 60 -16.23 -3.35 -4.87
C LYS A 60 -17.49 -3.80 -4.11
N ASN A 61 -17.79 -5.10 -4.14
CA ASN A 61 -18.96 -5.68 -3.49
C ASN A 61 -18.66 -6.21 -2.08
N ASN A 62 -17.40 -6.11 -1.61
CA ASN A 62 -16.98 -6.60 -0.30
C ASN A 62 -16.70 -5.42 0.64
N THR A 63 -17.69 -5.10 1.47
CA THR A 63 -17.60 -4.00 2.42
C THR A 63 -16.74 -4.32 3.64
N ALA A 64 -16.27 -5.56 3.81
CA ALA A 64 -15.48 -5.99 4.95
C ALA A 64 -13.98 -5.66 4.80
N LEU A 65 -13.53 -5.34 3.59
CA LEU A 65 -12.15 -4.94 3.28
C LEU A 65 -12.00 -3.41 3.31
N SER A 66 -10.83 -2.93 3.70
CA SER A 66 -10.43 -1.53 3.57
C SER A 66 -8.93 -1.46 3.28
N PHE A 67 -8.55 -0.69 2.26
CA PHE A 67 -7.16 -0.54 1.86
C PHE A 67 -6.71 0.89 2.15
N VAL A 68 -5.88 1.05 3.18
CA VAL A 68 -5.43 2.35 3.68
C VAL A 68 -4.17 2.76 2.94
N SER A 69 -4.24 3.93 2.28
CA SER A 69 -3.14 4.47 1.48
C SER A 69 -1.87 4.70 2.33
N PRO A 70 -0.69 4.77 1.71
CA PRO A 70 0.56 5.10 2.39
C PRO A 70 0.51 6.41 3.17
N GLU A 71 -0.12 7.45 2.62
CA GLU A 71 -0.17 8.78 3.26
C GLU A 71 -1.02 8.73 4.54
N VAL A 72 -2.19 8.08 4.48
CA VAL A 72 -3.05 7.89 5.67
C VAL A 72 -2.38 6.96 6.67
N THR A 73 -1.70 5.91 6.20
CA THR A 73 -0.90 5.03 7.07
C THR A 73 0.21 5.81 7.78
N GLN A 74 0.89 6.72 7.09
CA GLN A 74 1.91 7.57 7.67
C GLN A 74 1.32 8.53 8.71
N CYS A 75 0.17 9.17 8.42
CA CYS A 75 -0.55 10.00 9.40
C CYS A 75 -0.88 9.21 10.67
N ILE A 76 -1.48 8.02 10.52
CA ILE A 76 -1.78 7.13 11.65
C ILE A 76 -0.50 6.78 12.40
N LYS A 77 0.63 6.56 11.72
CA LYS A 77 1.92 6.21 12.35
C LYS A 77 2.44 7.34 13.25
N ILE A 78 2.40 8.59 12.78
CA ILE A 78 2.98 9.74 13.50
C ILE A 78 2.03 10.39 14.52
N SER A 79 0.71 10.23 14.39
CA SER A 79 -0.28 10.86 15.27
C SER A 79 -0.29 10.31 16.69
N GLN A 80 -0.86 11.04 17.65
CA GLN A 80 -1.03 10.53 19.01
C GLN A 80 -2.17 9.52 19.08
N GLN A 81 -2.21 8.69 20.13
CA GLN A 81 -3.23 7.64 20.27
C GLN A 81 -4.66 8.19 20.29
N GLN A 82 -4.86 9.36 20.90
CA GLN A 82 -6.16 10.02 21.03
C GLN A 82 -6.66 10.61 19.70
N GLU A 83 -5.77 10.83 18.74
CA GLU A 83 -6.07 11.47 17.45
C GLU A 83 -6.37 10.44 16.35
N LEU A 84 -6.17 9.15 16.62
CA LEU A 84 -6.35 8.11 15.59
C LEU A 84 -7.79 8.04 15.07
N CYS A 85 -8.77 8.44 15.87
CA CYS A 85 -10.17 8.49 15.43
C CYS A 85 -10.37 9.40 14.21
N VAL A 86 -9.61 10.50 14.10
CA VAL A 86 -9.70 11.44 12.98
C VAL A 86 -9.43 10.75 11.64
N PHE A 87 -8.53 9.77 11.63
CA PHE A 87 -8.17 9.01 10.42
C PHE A 87 -8.97 7.73 10.27
N LEU A 88 -9.22 7.00 11.37
CA LEU A 88 -9.86 5.69 11.32
C LEU A 88 -11.38 5.75 11.24
N GLU A 89 -12.06 6.71 11.87
CA GLU A 89 -13.52 6.80 11.83
C GLU A 89 -14.07 7.00 10.41
N PRO A 90 -13.52 7.90 9.57
CA PRO A 90 -13.97 8.02 8.18
C PRO A 90 -13.86 6.69 7.42
N LEU A 91 -12.78 5.94 7.60
CA LEU A 91 -12.53 4.64 6.95
C LEU A 91 -13.48 3.54 7.43
N LEU A 92 -13.98 3.64 8.66
CA LEU A 92 -14.84 2.65 9.31
C LEU A 92 -16.34 3.02 9.30
N SER A 93 -16.68 4.23 8.87
CA SER A 93 -18.02 4.82 9.00
C SER A 93 -19.11 4.08 8.22
N ASN A 94 -18.77 3.58 7.02
CA ASN A 94 -19.76 3.05 6.08
C ASN A 94 -20.06 1.55 6.27
N ALA A 95 -19.17 0.81 6.93
CA ALA A 95 -19.36 -0.61 7.20
C ALA A 95 -18.37 -1.10 8.25
N LYS A 96 -18.73 -2.20 8.92
CA LYS A 96 -17.78 -2.95 9.73
C LYS A 96 -16.68 -3.53 8.83
N LYS A 97 -15.50 -2.92 8.86
CA LYS A 97 -14.29 -3.44 8.22
C LYS A 97 -13.69 -4.55 9.09
N ASP A 98 -13.71 -5.79 8.59
CA ASP A 98 -13.11 -6.94 9.26
C ASP A 98 -11.64 -7.10 8.91
N PHE A 99 -11.20 -6.65 7.73
CA PHE A 99 -9.81 -6.68 7.31
C PHE A 99 -9.37 -5.30 6.83
N ILE A 100 -8.29 -4.77 7.42
CA ILE A 100 -7.76 -3.44 7.10
C ILE A 100 -6.29 -3.59 6.72
N PHE A 101 -5.95 -3.18 5.52
CA PHE A 101 -4.62 -3.29 4.92
C PHE A 101 -3.92 -1.93 4.97
N PHE A 102 -2.69 -1.88 5.46
CA PHE A 102 -1.90 -0.66 5.60
C PHE A 102 -0.57 -0.83 4.86
N ALA A 103 -0.26 0.11 3.96
CA ALA A 103 1.05 0.20 3.33
C ALA A 103 2.02 0.92 4.27
N LEU A 104 2.91 0.17 4.92
CA LEU A 104 3.80 0.68 5.95
C LEU A 104 5.17 1.03 5.36
N ASN A 105 5.67 2.22 5.67
CA ASN A 105 7.01 2.68 5.33
C ASN A 105 7.92 2.77 6.57
N ASP A 106 9.23 2.57 6.41
CA ASP A 106 10.24 2.74 7.46
C ASP A 106 10.52 4.22 7.82
N HIS A 107 9.98 5.18 7.06
CA HIS A 107 10.27 6.59 7.25
C HIS A 107 9.79 7.17 8.60
N GLU A 108 10.70 7.62 9.46
CA GLU A 108 10.38 8.13 10.81
C GLU A 108 10.36 9.66 10.94
N LYS A 109 10.88 10.39 9.95
CA LYS A 109 10.95 11.86 10.00
C LYS A 109 9.64 12.47 9.51
N ILE A 110 9.36 13.70 9.96
CA ILE A 110 8.09 14.41 9.63
C ILE A 110 8.38 15.63 8.75
N ASP A 111 9.62 16.14 8.77
CA ASP A 111 10.06 17.38 8.15
C ASP A 111 10.70 17.21 6.76
N MET A 112 10.82 15.97 6.28
CA MET A 112 11.40 15.67 4.97
C MET A 112 10.77 14.44 4.35
N SER A 113 10.73 14.37 3.02
CA SER A 113 10.39 13.13 2.32
C SER A 113 11.50 12.10 2.47
N GLY A 114 11.13 10.82 2.55
CA GLY A 114 12.10 9.73 2.58
C GLY A 114 11.44 8.39 2.86
N GLY A 115 12.25 7.46 3.35
CA GLY A 115 11.88 6.06 3.43
C GLY A 115 12.70 5.23 2.46
N SER A 116 13.00 4.00 2.84
CA SER A 116 13.79 3.06 2.06
C SER A 116 13.13 1.71 1.85
N HIS A 117 12.04 1.44 2.59
CA HIS A 117 11.41 0.13 2.52
C HIS A 117 9.91 0.14 2.80
N TRP A 118 9.18 -0.64 1.98
CA TRP A 118 7.75 -0.89 2.11
C TRP A 118 7.50 -2.28 2.70
N SER A 119 6.53 -2.38 3.61
CA SER A 119 5.95 -3.64 4.05
C SER A 119 4.43 -3.52 4.21
N LEU A 120 3.74 -4.64 4.32
CA LEU A 120 2.29 -4.68 4.45
C LEU A 120 1.91 -5.07 5.88
N LEU A 121 0.99 -4.30 6.48
CA LEU A 121 0.36 -4.64 7.74
C LEU A 121 -1.12 -4.91 7.53
N VAL A 122 -1.64 -6.00 8.10
CA VAL A 122 -3.06 -6.37 7.98
C VAL A 122 -3.66 -6.57 9.36
N PHE A 123 -4.65 -5.75 9.71
CA PHE A 123 -5.51 -5.99 10.87
C PHE A 123 -6.64 -6.94 10.48
N SER A 124 -6.74 -8.06 11.18
CA SER A 124 -7.84 -9.00 11.09
C SER A 124 -8.69 -8.92 12.36
N ARG A 125 -9.90 -8.42 12.23
CA ARG A 125 -10.87 -8.33 13.33
C ARG A 125 -11.36 -9.70 13.79
N PRO A 126 -11.67 -10.68 12.91
CA PRO A 126 -12.05 -12.02 13.35
C PRO A 126 -10.96 -12.71 14.19
N GLU A 127 -9.69 -12.54 13.78
CA GLU A 127 -8.55 -13.13 14.49
C GLU A 127 -8.06 -12.25 15.66
N LYS A 128 -8.53 -10.99 15.73
CA LYS A 128 -8.14 -9.96 16.72
C LYS A 128 -6.63 -9.69 16.75
N ARG A 129 -6.01 -9.67 15.56
CA ARG A 129 -4.56 -9.69 15.38
C ARG A 129 -4.12 -8.84 14.21
N ILE A 130 -2.84 -8.50 14.23
CA ILE A 130 -2.10 -7.83 13.19
C ILE A 130 -1.14 -8.83 12.55
N PHE A 131 -1.07 -8.85 11.23
CA PHE A 131 -0.14 -9.65 10.46
C PHE A 131 0.77 -8.73 9.65
N HIS A 132 2.08 -8.87 9.83
CA HIS A 132 3.10 -8.10 9.16
C HIS A 132 3.78 -8.97 8.10
N TYR A 133 3.73 -8.51 6.84
CA TYR A 133 4.35 -9.15 5.70
C TYR A 133 5.48 -8.24 5.20
N ASP A 134 6.71 -8.69 5.42
CA ASP A 134 7.93 -7.98 5.07
C ASP A 134 8.76 -8.83 4.09
N SER A 135 8.91 -8.34 2.86
CA SER A 135 9.71 -8.99 1.83
C SER A 135 11.22 -8.89 2.06
N SER A 136 11.65 -8.05 2.99
CA SER A 136 13.03 -7.98 3.47
C SER A 136 13.02 -8.09 4.99
N SER A 137 12.77 -9.31 5.46
CA SER A 137 12.51 -9.67 6.86
C SER A 137 13.36 -8.88 7.86
N GLY A 138 12.69 -8.16 8.75
CA GLY A 138 13.27 -7.47 9.89
C GLY A 138 13.51 -5.98 9.67
N ILE A 139 13.43 -5.46 8.44
CA ILE A 139 13.64 -4.03 8.18
C ILE A 139 12.54 -3.19 8.85
N ASN A 140 11.27 -3.55 8.65
CA ASN A 140 10.13 -2.80 9.20
C ASN A 140 9.60 -3.35 10.53
N GLU A 141 10.30 -4.28 11.19
CA GLU A 141 9.78 -4.98 12.37
C GLU A 141 9.41 -4.02 13.51
N LEU A 142 10.27 -3.05 13.81
CA LEU A 142 10.01 -2.08 14.88
C LEU A 142 8.82 -1.16 14.55
N GLN A 143 8.76 -0.68 13.30
CA GLN A 143 7.69 0.18 12.80
C GLN A 143 6.36 -0.56 12.82
N ALA A 144 6.35 -1.80 12.33
CA ALA A 144 5.18 -2.68 12.31
C ALA A 144 4.68 -2.98 13.72
N PHE A 145 5.58 -3.24 14.66
CA PHE A 145 5.23 -3.45 16.05
C PHE A 145 4.58 -2.20 16.66
N LYS A 146 5.23 -1.02 16.57
CA LYS A 146 4.68 0.23 17.10
C LYS A 146 3.34 0.60 16.47
N PHE A 147 3.23 0.47 15.15
CA PHE A 147 1.99 0.75 14.43
C PHE A 147 0.88 -0.23 14.84
N GLY A 148 1.17 -1.53 14.86
CA GLY A 148 0.22 -2.56 15.26
C GLY A 148 -0.28 -2.35 16.70
N GLN A 149 0.57 -1.92 17.62
CA GLN A 149 0.16 -1.57 18.98
C GLN A 149 -0.89 -0.46 19.01
N LYS A 150 -0.72 0.58 18.19
CA LYS A 150 -1.65 1.71 18.11
C LYS A 150 -3.02 1.28 17.60
N ILE A 151 -3.03 0.45 16.55
CA ILE A 151 -4.25 -0.11 15.97
C ILE A 151 -4.97 -1.03 16.97
N LEU A 152 -4.25 -1.93 17.64
CA LEU A 152 -4.85 -2.82 18.64
C LEU A 152 -5.44 -2.04 19.81
N LYS A 153 -4.73 -1.02 20.31
CA LYS A 153 -5.24 -0.13 21.36
C LYS A 153 -6.49 0.63 20.92
N TYR A 154 -6.53 1.13 19.68
CA TYR A 154 -7.71 1.81 19.14
C TYR A 154 -8.94 0.90 19.15
N PHE A 155 -8.78 -0.38 18.79
CA PHE A 155 -9.86 -1.36 18.84
C PHE A 155 -10.08 -2.00 20.23
N ALA A 156 -9.48 -1.44 21.30
CA ALA A 156 -9.56 -1.96 22.66
C ALA A 156 -9.16 -3.45 22.77
N LEU A 157 -8.17 -3.88 21.99
CA LEU A 157 -7.62 -5.23 21.99
C LEU A 157 -6.30 -5.31 22.77
N PRO A 158 -6.00 -6.46 23.39
CA PRO A 158 -4.70 -6.67 24.03
C PRO A 158 -3.59 -6.64 22.98
N VAL A 159 -2.42 -6.12 23.37
CA VAL A 159 -1.25 -6.02 22.48
C VAL A 159 -0.43 -7.31 22.47
N GLN A 160 -0.27 -7.95 23.63
CA GLN A 160 0.63 -9.08 23.80
C GLN A 160 0.22 -10.25 22.90
N GLU A 161 1.19 -10.76 22.13
CA GLU A 161 1.03 -11.93 21.23
C GLU A 161 -0.01 -11.73 20.10
N LYS A 162 -0.36 -10.47 19.79
CA LYS A 162 -1.33 -10.12 18.74
C LYS A 162 -0.72 -9.52 17.47
N ILE A 163 0.61 -9.39 17.39
CA ILE A 163 1.31 -8.91 16.19
C ILE A 163 2.21 -10.04 15.70
N ASP A 164 1.88 -10.61 14.53
CA ASP A 164 2.64 -11.67 13.87
C ASP A 164 3.55 -11.10 12.79
N ASN A 165 4.86 -11.35 12.87
CA ASN A 165 5.74 -11.29 11.70
C ASN A 165 5.55 -12.57 10.89
N VAL A 166 4.95 -12.45 9.71
CA VAL A 166 4.58 -13.60 8.87
C VAL A 166 5.73 -13.94 7.94
N LEU A 167 6.11 -15.22 7.91
CA LEU A 167 7.03 -15.74 6.89
C LEU A 167 6.36 -15.64 5.52
N CYS A 168 6.92 -14.80 4.65
CA CYS A 168 6.41 -14.56 3.30
C CYS A 168 7.55 -14.62 2.27
N LEU A 169 7.19 -14.58 0.98
CA LEU A 169 8.18 -14.57 -0.11
C LEU A 169 9.12 -13.37 0.06
N GLN A 170 10.41 -13.66 0.20
CA GLN A 170 11.45 -12.65 0.33
C GLN A 170 11.87 -12.12 -1.04
N GLN A 171 12.09 -10.82 -1.14
CA GLN A 171 12.59 -10.20 -2.36
C GLN A 171 14.04 -10.64 -2.61
N ASN A 172 14.40 -10.78 -3.88
CA ASN A 172 15.76 -11.15 -4.31
C ASN A 172 16.51 -9.97 -4.96
N ASN A 173 15.95 -8.76 -4.86
CA ASN A 173 16.48 -7.52 -5.41
C ASN A 173 16.25 -6.35 -4.44
N GLY A 174 16.76 -5.16 -4.79
CA GLY A 174 16.70 -3.99 -3.92
C GLY A 174 15.51 -3.05 -4.17
N TYR A 175 14.53 -3.39 -5.00
CA TYR A 175 13.54 -2.41 -5.48
C TYR A 175 12.07 -2.87 -5.54
N ASP A 176 11.79 -4.16 -5.36
CA ASP A 176 10.43 -4.70 -5.47
C ASP A 176 9.66 -4.80 -4.15
N CYS A 177 10.13 -4.22 -3.04
CA CYS A 177 9.38 -4.22 -1.77
C CYS A 177 7.94 -3.70 -1.93
N GLY A 178 7.74 -2.64 -2.73
CA GLY A 178 6.42 -2.14 -3.10
C GLY A 178 5.59 -3.17 -3.88
N MET A 179 6.18 -3.92 -4.82
CA MET A 179 5.46 -4.99 -5.55
C MET A 179 5.00 -6.11 -4.62
N HIS A 180 5.83 -6.48 -3.64
CA HIS A 180 5.44 -7.45 -2.62
C HIS A 180 4.27 -6.95 -1.77
N VAL A 181 4.20 -5.65 -1.43
CA VAL A 181 3.03 -5.06 -0.74
C VAL A 181 1.77 -5.23 -1.57
N LEU A 182 1.80 -4.85 -2.85
CA LEU A 182 0.63 -4.93 -3.74
C LEU A 182 0.15 -6.37 -3.94
N CYS A 183 1.07 -7.29 -4.23
CA CYS A 183 0.74 -8.71 -4.44
C CYS A 183 0.20 -9.37 -3.16
N ASN A 184 0.80 -9.08 -1.99
CA ASN A 184 0.28 -9.62 -0.73
C ASN A 184 -1.10 -9.05 -0.41
N ALA A 185 -1.33 -7.75 -0.61
CA ALA A 185 -2.62 -7.12 -0.34
C ALA A 185 -3.74 -7.78 -1.15
N GLU A 186 -3.55 -7.94 -2.47
CA GLU A 186 -4.52 -8.59 -3.36
C GLU A 186 -4.76 -10.07 -3.01
N ASN A 187 -3.68 -10.83 -2.81
CA ASN A 187 -3.76 -12.27 -2.50
C ASN A 187 -4.45 -12.52 -1.16
N LEU A 188 -4.05 -11.79 -0.12
CA LEU A 188 -4.63 -11.93 1.23
C LEU A 188 -6.06 -11.43 1.29
N ALA A 189 -6.41 -10.36 0.56
CA ALA A 189 -7.78 -9.90 0.45
C ALA A 189 -8.67 -10.97 -0.20
N SER A 190 -8.24 -11.55 -1.32
CA SER A 190 -8.95 -12.66 -1.98
C SER A 190 -9.13 -13.85 -1.04
N PHE A 191 -8.08 -14.22 -0.31
CA PHE A 191 -8.16 -15.29 0.68
C PHE A 191 -9.14 -14.97 1.82
N ALA A 192 -9.12 -13.73 2.33
CA ALA A 192 -9.99 -13.27 3.40
C ALA A 192 -11.47 -13.25 3.00
N VAL A 193 -11.78 -12.85 1.76
CA VAL A 193 -13.14 -12.90 1.21
C VAL A 193 -13.69 -14.32 1.25
N CYS A 194 -12.87 -15.30 0.87
CA CYS A 194 -13.29 -16.70 0.81
C CYS A 194 -13.35 -17.39 2.18
N ASN A 195 -12.47 -17.01 3.11
CA ASN A 195 -12.21 -17.79 4.33
C ASN A 195 -12.51 -17.06 5.63
N GLY A 196 -12.79 -15.76 5.60
CA GLY A 196 -13.07 -14.95 6.79
C GLY A 196 -11.89 -14.83 7.76
N LYS A 197 -10.65 -14.98 7.27
CA LYS A 197 -9.40 -14.89 8.03
C LYS A 197 -8.21 -14.57 7.12
N ILE A 198 -7.09 -14.12 7.68
CA ILE A 198 -5.83 -13.85 6.98
C ILE A 198 -4.87 -15.04 7.04
N LYS A 199 -4.79 -15.74 8.19
CA LYS A 199 -3.86 -16.87 8.36
C LYS A 199 -4.55 -18.21 8.09
N GLY A 200 -3.97 -18.98 7.18
CA GLY A 200 -4.40 -20.35 6.86
C GLY A 200 -3.32 -21.10 6.10
N TRP A 201 -3.24 -22.42 6.29
CA TRP A 201 -2.30 -23.28 5.56
C TRP A 201 -2.61 -23.37 4.06
N ASP A 202 -3.86 -23.08 3.73
CA ASP A 202 -4.50 -23.03 2.43
C ASP A 202 -4.41 -21.66 1.76
N CYS A 203 -3.84 -20.64 2.43
CA CYS A 203 -3.57 -19.36 1.80
C CYS A 203 -2.55 -19.55 0.66
N PRO A 204 -2.90 -19.19 -0.60
CA PRO A 204 -1.98 -19.32 -1.72
C PRO A 204 -0.69 -18.56 -1.45
N LYS A 205 0.45 -19.20 -1.74
CA LYS A 205 1.77 -18.58 -1.61
C LYS A 205 2.11 -17.82 -2.87
N LEU A 206 2.59 -16.59 -2.71
CA LEU A 206 3.19 -15.84 -3.81
C LEU A 206 4.46 -16.53 -4.31
N ASN A 207 4.74 -16.34 -5.60
CA ASN A 207 5.98 -16.78 -6.24
C ASN A 207 6.62 -15.60 -6.99
N ASN A 208 7.87 -15.78 -7.42
CA ASN A 208 8.63 -14.72 -8.09
C ASN A 208 8.04 -14.31 -9.45
N GLU A 209 7.31 -15.20 -10.14
CA GLU A 209 6.65 -14.89 -11.41
C GLU A 209 5.52 -13.89 -11.20
N THR A 210 4.70 -14.07 -10.15
CA THR A 210 3.65 -13.14 -9.76
C THR A 210 4.22 -11.76 -9.45
N ILE A 211 5.31 -11.68 -8.67
CA ILE A 211 5.96 -10.40 -8.35
C ILE A 211 6.51 -9.74 -9.62
N SER A 212 7.19 -10.50 -10.47
CA SER A 212 7.84 -9.97 -11.68
C SER A 212 6.83 -9.50 -12.72
N ALA A 213 5.67 -10.16 -12.81
CA ALA A 213 4.59 -9.79 -13.72
C ALA A 213 3.80 -8.55 -13.25
N LYS A 214 3.82 -8.24 -11.95
CA LYS A 214 2.94 -7.23 -11.36
C LYS A 214 3.14 -5.83 -11.94
N ARG A 215 4.37 -5.45 -12.31
CA ARG A 215 4.64 -4.16 -13.01
C ARG A 215 3.88 -4.03 -14.31
N LEU A 216 3.92 -5.08 -15.15
CA LEU A 216 3.22 -5.11 -16.44
C LEU A 216 1.71 -5.14 -16.25
N GLU A 217 1.23 -5.87 -15.24
CA GLU A 217 -0.18 -5.90 -14.89
C GLU A 217 -0.72 -4.52 -14.48
N ILE A 218 0.00 -3.79 -13.63
CA ILE A 218 -0.40 -2.44 -13.21
C ILE A 218 -0.41 -1.47 -14.41
N LEU A 219 0.59 -1.56 -15.30
CA LEU A 219 0.62 -0.76 -16.53
C LEU A 219 -0.60 -1.05 -17.43
N ASP A 220 -0.97 -2.32 -17.59
CA ASP A 220 -2.17 -2.72 -18.35
C ASP A 220 -3.47 -2.25 -17.69
N ILE A 221 -3.56 -2.27 -16.35
CA ILE A 221 -4.69 -1.70 -15.60
C ILE A 221 -4.81 -0.19 -15.86
N ILE A 222 -3.70 0.56 -15.76
CA ILE A 222 -3.67 2.00 -15.99
C ILE A 222 -4.17 2.32 -17.41
N GLU A 223 -3.67 1.61 -18.42
CA GLU A 223 -4.09 1.83 -19.81
C GLU A 223 -5.58 1.50 -20.04
N LYS A 224 -6.06 0.39 -19.47
CA LYS A 224 -7.48 0.02 -19.55
C LYS A 224 -8.41 1.04 -18.92
N LEU A 225 -8.02 1.64 -17.79
CA LEU A 225 -8.80 2.68 -17.12
C LEU A 225 -8.75 4.00 -17.90
N ARG A 226 -7.58 4.36 -18.43
CA ARG A 226 -7.40 5.55 -19.26
C ARG A 226 -8.28 5.54 -20.52
N VAL A 227 -8.46 4.38 -21.15
CA VAL A 227 -9.34 4.26 -22.33
C VAL A 227 -10.82 4.41 -21.95
N LYS A 228 -11.21 4.05 -20.73
CA LYS A 228 -12.60 4.17 -20.25
C LYS A 228 -12.95 5.59 -19.82
N GLU A 229 -11.97 6.36 -19.36
CA GLU A 229 -12.12 7.78 -19.02
C GLU A 229 -11.43 8.65 -20.08
N PRO A 230 -12.11 8.99 -21.20
CA PRO A 230 -11.56 10.00 -22.09
C PRO A 230 -11.35 11.28 -21.27
N VAL A 231 -10.09 11.73 -21.23
CA VAL A 231 -9.70 13.00 -20.62
C VAL A 231 -10.45 14.10 -21.37
N ASP A 232 -11.59 14.52 -20.82
CA ASP A 232 -12.33 15.69 -21.31
C ASP A 232 -11.41 16.90 -21.11
N HIS A 233 -10.70 17.27 -22.18
CA HIS A 233 -9.99 18.54 -22.24
C HIS A 233 -11.01 19.66 -22.00
N PHE A 234 -10.95 20.28 -20.81
CA PHE A 234 -11.56 21.56 -20.46
C PHE A 234 -12.88 21.86 -21.22
N LYS A 235 -14.00 21.38 -20.68
CA LYS A 235 -15.19 22.23 -20.70
C LYS A 235 -14.88 23.41 -19.80
N GLN A 236 -14.43 24.51 -20.40
CA GLN A 236 -14.46 25.83 -19.77
C GLN A 236 -15.87 26.02 -19.18
N ARG A 237 -15.94 26.04 -17.85
CA ARG A 237 -17.11 26.53 -17.14
C ARG A 237 -16.79 27.96 -16.71
N GLU A 238 -17.57 28.85 -17.33
CA GLU A 238 -17.85 30.26 -17.03
C GLU A 238 -16.79 31.29 -17.41
#